data_AF-A0A8I6XHY0-F1
#
_entry.id   AF-A0A8I6XHY0-F1
#
_cell.length_a   1.000
_cell.length_b   1.000
_cell.length_c   1.000
_cell.angle_alpha   90.00
_cell.angle_beta   90.00
_cell.angle_gamma   90.00
#
_symmetry.space_group_name_H-M   'P 1'
#
loop_
_entity.id
_entity.type
_entity.pdbx_description
1 polymer ?
#
loop_
_entity_poly.entity_id
_entity_poly.type
_entity_poly.pdbx_seq_one_letter_code
_entity_poly.pdbx_strand_id
1 'polypeptide(L)'
;MPMNYSLVIEPFDVWGFDYMGPFPKSNWYTHILVVVDYVTKWVEAIPTSSADHNTSITMLKEVIFPRFGVPRYLMTDGGSHFIHGAFCKMLAKYDVNHGVASPYHPQSSGQVELSNTEIKLILQKTINRSRKNWSKKLDYALWAYRTAYKNPMGMSPYKMVYGKACHLPLELEHKAYWAIKELNFDFKLAGEKRLFDISSLDEWRAQAYENAKFFK
;
A
#
# COMPACT_ATOMS: atom_id res chain seq x y z
N MET A 1 -4.69 9.23 30.83
CA MET A 1 -3.73 10.21 30.26
C MET A 1 -4.19 10.52 28.84
N PRO A 2 -4.32 11.78 28.42
CA PRO A 2 -4.69 12.08 27.04
C PRO A 2 -3.53 11.70 26.13
N MET A 3 -3.78 10.87 25.10
CA MET A 3 -2.79 10.52 24.09
C MET A 3 -2.39 11.78 23.32
N ASN A 4 -1.12 12.18 23.46
CA ASN A 4 -0.50 13.23 22.66
C ASN A 4 -0.46 12.80 21.20
N TYR A 5 -1.41 13.27 20.41
CA TYR A 5 -1.42 13.12 18.96
C TYR A 5 -0.49 14.18 18.33
N SER A 6 0.82 13.97 18.44
CA SER A 6 1.79 14.60 17.53
C SER A 6 1.64 13.90 16.18
N LEU A 7 0.68 14.35 15.38
CA LEU A 7 0.05 13.50 14.38
C LEU A 7 0.40 13.90 12.94
N VAL A 8 1.48 14.63 12.66
CA VAL A 8 1.97 14.74 11.27
C VAL A 8 2.55 13.38 10.89
N ILE A 9 1.85 12.65 10.01
CA ILE A 9 2.29 11.36 9.46
C ILE A 9 2.55 11.60 7.97
N GLU A 10 3.81 11.54 7.55
CA GLU A 10 4.16 11.64 6.14
C GLU A 10 3.77 10.35 5.39
N PRO A 11 3.54 10.39 4.07
CA PRO A 11 3.44 9.17 3.27
C PRO A 11 4.56 8.19 3.61
N PHE A 12 4.21 6.92 3.83
CA PHE A 12 5.13 5.83 4.16
C PHE A 12 5.74 5.82 5.57
N ASP A 13 5.31 6.71 6.46
CA ASP A 13 5.73 6.68 7.87
C ASP A 13 5.12 5.49 8.65
N VAL A 14 3.90 5.07 8.28
CA VAL A 14 3.13 4.06 9.02
C VAL A 14 2.65 2.97 8.06
N TRP A 15 3.11 1.75 8.30
CA TRP A 15 2.73 0.59 7.51
C TRP A 15 1.97 -0.43 8.34
N GLY A 16 0.99 -1.08 7.73
CA GLY A 16 0.24 -2.19 8.32
C GLY A 16 0.56 -3.48 7.60
N PHE A 17 0.92 -4.51 8.35
CA PHE A 17 1.31 -5.82 7.83
C PHE A 17 0.29 -6.86 8.26
N ASP A 18 -0.13 -7.71 7.32
CA ASP A 18 -1.03 -8.82 7.58
C ASP A 18 -0.77 -9.99 6.63
N TYR A 19 -1.04 -11.21 7.10
CA TYR A 19 -0.98 -12.41 6.29
C TYR A 19 -2.39 -12.85 5.89
N MET A 20 -2.62 -12.90 4.59
CA MET A 20 -3.84 -13.47 4.03
C MET A 20 -3.63 -14.95 3.74
N GLY A 21 -4.52 -15.81 4.25
CA GLY A 21 -4.53 -17.23 3.93
C GLY A 21 -5.26 -18.08 4.99
N PRO A 22 -5.20 -19.41 4.85
CA PRO A 22 -4.60 -20.14 3.74
C PRO A 22 -5.47 -20.11 2.46
N PHE A 23 -4.84 -19.95 1.31
CA PHE A 23 -5.43 -20.07 -0.04
C PHE A 23 -5.16 -21.46 -0.64
N PRO A 24 -5.92 -21.88 -1.66
CA PRO A 24 -5.58 -23.06 -2.46
C PRO A 24 -4.16 -22.96 -3.02
N LYS A 25 -3.37 -24.03 -2.94
CA LYS A 25 -1.95 -24.00 -3.34
C LYS A 25 -1.77 -23.53 -4.80
N SER A 26 -0.98 -22.47 -5.00
CA SER A 26 -0.62 -21.91 -6.31
C SER A 26 0.88 -21.79 -6.43
N ASN A 27 1.52 -22.57 -7.30
CA ASN A 27 2.99 -22.63 -7.44
C ASN A 27 3.70 -22.73 -6.08
N TRP A 28 3.22 -23.59 -5.19
CA TRP A 28 3.76 -23.80 -3.83
C TRP A 28 3.42 -22.72 -2.79
N TYR A 29 2.82 -21.60 -3.19
CA TYR A 29 2.33 -20.58 -2.28
C TYR A 29 0.94 -20.88 -1.76
N THR A 30 0.70 -20.49 -0.52
CA THR A 30 -0.56 -20.69 0.22
C THR A 30 -1.00 -19.44 0.96
N HIS A 31 -0.10 -18.49 1.21
CA HIS A 31 -0.39 -17.23 1.89
C HIS A 31 0.10 -16.06 1.06
N ILE A 32 -0.37 -14.87 1.40
CA ILE A 32 0.09 -13.60 0.84
C ILE A 32 0.43 -12.71 2.03
N LEU A 33 1.67 -12.23 2.11
CA LEU A 33 1.99 -11.11 2.99
C LEU A 33 1.53 -9.84 2.28
N VAL A 34 0.62 -9.09 2.89
CA VAL A 34 0.18 -7.79 2.39
C VAL A 34 0.62 -6.71 3.35
N VAL A 35 1.14 -5.63 2.78
CA VAL A 35 1.57 -4.45 3.53
C VAL A 35 0.96 -3.20 2.93
N VAL A 36 0.39 -2.35 3.78
CA VAL A 36 -0.40 -1.20 3.38
C VAL A 36 0.11 0.05 4.08
N ASP A 37 0.40 1.10 3.31
CA ASP A 37 0.68 2.43 3.86
C ASP A 37 -0.62 3.10 4.32
N TYR A 38 -0.62 3.66 5.53
CA TYR A 38 -1.84 4.21 6.14
C TYR A 38 -2.28 5.52 5.51
N VAL A 39 -1.36 6.32 4.97
CA VAL A 39 -1.68 7.64 4.40
C VAL A 39 -2.15 7.50 2.97
N THR A 40 -1.36 6.85 2.12
CA THR A 40 -1.60 6.76 0.68
C THR A 40 -2.47 5.57 0.27
N LYS A 41 -2.68 4.62 1.19
CA LYS A 41 -3.27 3.30 0.92
C LYS A 41 -2.52 2.54 -0.16
N TRP A 42 -1.23 2.84 -0.33
CA TRP A 42 -0.38 2.06 -1.22
C TRP A 42 -0.21 0.66 -0.66
N VAL A 43 -0.42 -0.34 -1.50
CA VAL A 43 -0.31 -1.75 -1.11
C VAL A 43 0.84 -2.40 -1.85
N GLU A 44 1.69 -3.11 -1.12
CA GLU A 44 2.64 -4.09 -1.66
C GLU A 44 2.27 -5.48 -1.11
N ALA A 45 2.48 -6.53 -1.92
CA ALA A 45 2.21 -7.89 -1.47
C ALA A 45 3.17 -8.91 -2.08
N ILE A 46 3.49 -9.94 -1.30
CA ILE A 46 4.36 -11.04 -1.72
C ILE A 46 3.66 -12.39 -1.46
N PRO A 47 3.61 -13.31 -2.43
CA PRO A 47 3.11 -14.66 -2.19
C PRO A 47 4.13 -15.48 -1.39
N THR A 48 3.68 -16.25 -0.42
CA THR A 48 4.54 -17.11 0.41
C THR A 48 3.91 -18.46 0.71
N SER A 49 4.75 -19.45 1.05
CA SER A 49 4.32 -20.82 1.38
C SER A 49 3.86 -20.97 2.82
N SER A 50 4.15 -20.01 3.69
CA SER A 50 3.75 -19.98 5.11
C SER A 50 3.82 -18.55 5.66
N ALA A 51 3.02 -18.25 6.68
CA ALA A 51 3.18 -17.02 7.45
C ALA A 51 4.45 -17.12 8.32
N ASP A 52 5.56 -16.56 7.84
CA ASP A 52 6.86 -16.62 8.52
C ASP A 52 7.49 -15.22 8.67
N HIS A 53 8.14 -15.01 9.80
CA HIS A 53 8.83 -13.77 10.13
C HIS A 53 9.94 -13.41 9.13
N ASN A 54 10.63 -14.41 8.55
CA ASN A 54 11.67 -14.15 7.56
C ASN A 54 11.10 -13.45 6.31
N THR A 55 9.92 -13.87 5.86
CA THR A 55 9.25 -13.23 4.71
C THR A 55 8.93 -11.76 5.02
N SER A 56 8.51 -11.45 6.26
CA SER A 56 8.26 -10.08 6.70
C SER A 56 9.53 -9.23 6.76
N ILE A 57 10.67 -9.82 7.18
CA ILE A 57 11.97 -9.15 7.15
C ILE A 57 12.42 -8.87 5.70
N THR A 58 12.28 -9.86 4.81
CA THR A 58 12.57 -9.70 3.38
C THR A 58 11.72 -8.60 2.76
N MET A 59 10.43 -8.56 3.07
CA MET A 59 9.52 -7.52 2.61
C MET A 59 10.01 -6.12 3.00
N LEU A 60 10.42 -5.93 4.25
CA LEU A 60 10.93 -4.64 4.71
C LEU A 60 12.24 -4.27 4.02
N LYS A 61 13.22 -5.18 3.96
CA LYS A 61 14.55 -4.88 3.45
C LYS A 61 14.64 -4.75 1.93
N GLU A 62 13.88 -5.56 1.19
CA GLU A 62 14.02 -5.66 -0.27
C GLU A 62 12.95 -4.85 -1.00
N VAL A 63 11.79 -4.62 -0.38
CA VAL A 63 10.69 -3.89 -1.00
C VAL A 63 10.48 -2.52 -0.35
N ILE A 64 10.31 -2.46 0.97
CA ILE A 64 9.89 -1.21 1.62
C ILE A 64 11.05 -0.21 1.73
N PHE A 65 12.15 -0.57 2.38
CA PHE A 65 13.27 0.36 2.61
C PHE A 65 13.86 0.95 1.33
N PRO A 66 14.12 0.17 0.26
CA PRO A 66 14.73 0.72 -0.94
C PRO A 66 13.80 1.62 -1.77
N ARG A 67 12.48 1.47 -1.63
CA ARG A 67 11.50 2.18 -2.46
C ARG A 67 10.84 3.36 -1.74
N PHE A 68 10.56 3.20 -0.45
CA PHE A 68 9.75 4.13 0.33
C PHE A 68 10.51 4.69 1.55
N GLY A 69 11.70 4.16 1.85
CA GLY A 69 12.47 4.53 3.04
C GLY A 69 12.12 3.70 4.27
N VAL A 70 12.76 4.04 5.39
CA VAL A 70 12.54 3.36 6.67
C VAL A 70 11.30 3.97 7.34
N PRO A 71 10.25 3.18 7.60
CA PRO A 71 9.05 3.68 8.24
C PRO A 71 9.29 3.98 9.72
N ARG A 72 8.54 4.93 10.28
CA ARG A 72 8.63 5.29 11.70
C ARG A 72 7.84 4.35 12.59
N TYR A 73 6.79 3.74 12.04
CA TYR A 73 5.88 2.88 12.78
C TYR A 73 5.38 1.73 11.92
N LEU A 74 5.29 0.55 12.53
CA LEU A 74 4.75 -0.66 11.95
C LEU A 74 3.60 -1.18 12.80
N MET A 75 2.43 -1.36 12.20
CA MET A 75 1.27 -2.02 12.79
C MET A 75 1.20 -3.47 12.28
N THR A 76 1.12 -4.44 13.19
CA THR A 76 0.88 -5.85 12.84
C THR A 76 -0.25 -6.41 13.68
N ASP A 77 -0.78 -7.57 13.30
CA ASP A 77 -1.61 -8.36 14.20
C ASP A 77 -0.76 -9.01 15.32
N GLY A 78 -1.44 -9.67 16.26
CA GLY A 78 -0.82 -10.45 17.34
C GLY A 78 -0.23 -11.80 16.92
N GLY A 79 0.00 -12.01 15.62
CA GLY A 79 0.56 -13.25 15.09
C GLY A 79 1.96 -13.52 15.64
N SER A 80 2.22 -14.79 15.99
CA SER A 80 3.52 -15.23 16.53
C SER A 80 4.70 -14.92 15.61
N HIS A 81 4.47 -14.85 14.30
CA HIS A 81 5.45 -14.49 13.29
C HIS A 81 5.85 -13.00 13.33
N PHE A 82 4.99 -12.10 13.81
CA PHE A 82 5.36 -10.68 14.00
C PHE A 82 5.92 -10.39 15.38
N ILE A 83 5.64 -11.23 16.38
CA ILE A 83 6.19 -11.09 17.75
C ILE A 83 7.56 -11.79 17.88
N HIS A 84 8.00 -12.49 16.83
CA HIS A 84 9.24 -13.24 16.86
C HIS A 84 10.46 -12.34 17.15
N GLY A 85 11.33 -12.76 18.06
CA GLY A 85 12.43 -11.93 18.54
C GLY A 85 13.39 -11.44 17.45
N ALA A 86 13.57 -12.21 16.37
CA ALA A 86 14.37 -11.77 15.22
C ALA A 86 13.75 -10.59 14.46
N PHE A 87 12.41 -10.58 14.34
CA PHE A 87 11.67 -9.49 13.71
C PHE A 87 11.73 -8.22 14.56
N CYS A 88 11.44 -8.33 15.86
CA CYS A 88 11.53 -7.19 16.78
C CYS A 88 12.96 -6.63 16.86
N LYS A 89 14.00 -7.48 16.90
CA LYS A 89 15.41 -7.03 16.85
C LYS A 89 15.74 -6.29 15.56
N MET A 90 15.20 -6.73 14.43
CA MET A 90 15.40 -6.07 13.16
C MET A 90 14.73 -4.69 13.15
N LEU A 91 13.48 -4.57 13.63
CA LEU A 91 12.80 -3.27 13.74
C LEU A 91 13.55 -2.31 14.67
N ALA A 92 13.98 -2.79 15.84
CA ALA A 92 14.76 -2.00 16.79
C ALA A 92 16.11 -1.52 16.19
N LYS A 93 16.74 -2.32 15.32
CA LYS A 93 17.99 -1.92 14.64
C LYS A 93 17.81 -0.68 13.75
N TYR A 94 16.63 -0.50 13.18
CA TYR A 94 16.30 0.60 12.28
C TYR A 94 15.42 1.67 12.95
N ASP A 95 15.28 1.63 14.28
CA ASP A 95 14.45 2.55 15.06
C ASP A 95 12.97 2.60 14.62
N VAL A 96 12.46 1.46 14.14
CA VAL A 96 11.05 1.32 13.74
C VAL A 96 10.22 0.92 14.95
N ASN A 97 9.25 1.77 15.32
CA ASN A 97 8.32 1.45 16.41
C ASN A 97 7.34 0.36 15.98
N HIS A 98 7.21 -0.69 16.77
CA HIS A 98 6.30 -1.80 16.47
C HIS A 98 5.06 -1.76 17.37
N GLY A 99 3.91 -1.53 16.76
CA GLY A 99 2.60 -1.66 17.38
C GLY A 99 1.94 -2.98 17.04
N VAL A 100 1.55 -3.73 18.07
CA VAL A 100 0.74 -4.93 17.91
C VAL A 100 -0.73 -4.56 18.14
N ALA A 101 -1.56 -4.75 17.13
CA ALA A 101 -3.00 -4.59 17.25
C ALA A 101 -3.54 -5.64 18.23
N SER A 102 -4.17 -5.19 19.31
CA SER A 102 -4.84 -6.12 20.22
C SER A 102 -6.07 -6.73 19.52
N PRO A 103 -6.44 -7.99 19.82
CA PRO A 103 -7.61 -8.66 19.23
C PRO A 103 -8.93 -7.88 19.37
N TYR A 104 -9.01 -6.96 20.34
CA TYR A 104 -10.18 -6.15 20.66
C TYR A 104 -10.04 -4.68 20.24
N HIS A 105 -9.03 -4.31 19.43
CA HIS A 105 -8.88 -2.97 18.83
C HIS A 105 -8.85 -3.03 17.28
N PRO A 106 -9.99 -3.35 16.64
CA PRO A 106 -10.11 -3.39 15.18
C PRO A 106 -9.86 -2.02 14.50
N GLN A 107 -9.87 -0.91 15.24
CA GLN A 107 -9.58 0.42 14.70
C GLN A 107 -8.12 0.56 14.20
N SER A 108 -7.20 -0.24 14.73
CA SER A 108 -5.79 -0.19 14.31
C SER A 108 -5.51 -1.07 13.09
N SER A 109 -6.12 -2.26 12.97
CA SER A 109 -5.93 -3.17 11.81
C SER A 109 -6.91 -2.95 10.67
N GLY A 110 -8.01 -2.21 10.88
CA GLY A 110 -9.14 -2.13 9.95
C GLY A 110 -8.75 -1.63 8.55
N GLN A 111 -7.73 -0.79 8.41
CA GLN A 111 -7.22 -0.34 7.10
C GLN A 111 -6.61 -1.47 6.27
N VAL A 112 -5.84 -2.33 6.92
CA VAL A 112 -5.23 -3.49 6.27
C VAL A 112 -6.32 -4.51 5.93
N GLU A 113 -7.28 -4.74 6.83
CA GLU A 113 -8.40 -5.66 6.59
C GLU A 113 -9.31 -5.24 5.42
N LEU A 114 -9.61 -3.95 5.31
CA LEU A 114 -10.36 -3.40 4.17
C LEU A 114 -9.61 -3.62 2.86
N SER A 115 -8.32 -3.30 2.85
CA SER A 115 -7.45 -3.49 1.68
C SER A 115 -7.35 -4.96 1.28
N ASN A 116 -7.21 -5.86 2.27
CA ASN A 116 -7.18 -7.30 2.08
C ASN A 116 -8.50 -7.83 1.50
N THR A 117 -9.64 -7.28 1.94
CA THR A 117 -10.96 -7.62 1.40
C THR A 117 -11.08 -7.21 -0.07
N GLU A 118 -10.67 -6.01 -0.43
CA GLU A 118 -10.69 -5.54 -1.82
C GLU A 118 -9.77 -6.37 -2.73
N ILE A 119 -8.56 -6.71 -2.26
CA ILE A 119 -7.63 -7.56 -3.01
C ILE A 119 -8.21 -8.96 -3.19
N LYS A 120 -8.86 -9.54 -2.17
CA LYS A 120 -9.59 -10.81 -2.30
C LYS A 120 -10.66 -10.73 -3.37
N LEU A 121 -11.44 -9.65 -3.42
CA LEU A 121 -12.50 -9.47 -4.43
C LEU A 121 -11.93 -9.37 -5.84
N ILE A 122 -10.84 -8.62 -6.03
CA ILE A 122 -10.16 -8.51 -7.35
C ILE A 122 -9.60 -9.87 -7.78
N LEU A 123 -8.95 -10.59 -6.86
CA LEU A 123 -8.44 -11.93 -7.12
C LEU A 123 -9.57 -12.89 -7.48
N GLN A 124 -10.67 -12.91 -6.72
CA GLN A 124 -11.82 -13.77 -7.01
C GLN A 124 -12.39 -13.58 -8.42
N LYS A 125 -12.37 -12.36 -8.95
CA LYS A 125 -12.84 -12.04 -10.31
C LYS A 125 -11.84 -12.39 -11.41
N THR A 126 -10.55 -12.43 -11.11
CA THR A 126 -9.48 -12.59 -12.12
C THR A 126 -8.91 -14.01 -12.18
N ILE A 127 -9.08 -14.78 -11.11
CA ILE A 127 -8.65 -16.16 -11.00
C ILE A 127 -9.51 -17.07 -11.90
N ASN A 128 -8.88 -18.11 -12.48
CA ASN A 128 -9.58 -19.08 -13.31
C ASN A 128 -10.43 -20.06 -12.48
N ARG A 129 -11.27 -20.87 -13.13
CA ARG A 129 -12.08 -21.89 -12.44
C ARG A 129 -11.26 -22.85 -11.57
N SER A 130 -9.99 -23.11 -11.91
CA SER A 130 -9.14 -24.03 -11.14
C SER A 130 -8.56 -23.44 -9.86
N ARG A 131 -8.67 -22.11 -9.63
CA ARG A 131 -8.18 -21.38 -8.45
C ARG A 131 -6.70 -21.52 -8.12
N LYS A 132 -5.91 -22.17 -8.97
CA LYS A 132 -4.49 -22.48 -8.76
C LYS A 132 -3.55 -21.46 -9.38
N ASN A 133 -4.06 -20.43 -10.06
CA ASN A 133 -3.25 -19.42 -10.76
C ASN A 133 -3.18 -18.06 -10.05
N TRP A 134 -3.66 -17.96 -8.80
CA TRP A 134 -3.74 -16.68 -8.09
C TRP A 134 -2.38 -16.00 -7.90
N SER A 135 -1.31 -16.76 -7.65
CA SER A 135 0.04 -16.18 -7.45
C SER A 135 0.51 -15.38 -8.66
N LYS A 136 0.26 -15.89 -9.87
CA LYS A 136 0.59 -15.20 -11.14
C LYS A 136 -0.33 -14.01 -11.45
N LYS A 137 -1.48 -13.91 -10.76
CA LYS A 137 -2.46 -12.84 -10.95
C LYS A 137 -2.36 -11.76 -9.88
N LEU A 138 -1.54 -11.97 -8.85
CA LEU A 138 -1.36 -11.03 -7.76
C LEU A 138 -0.86 -9.66 -8.25
N ASP A 139 0.13 -9.63 -9.15
CA ASP A 139 0.66 -8.37 -9.69
C ASP A 139 -0.42 -7.55 -10.42
N TYR A 140 -1.26 -8.22 -11.22
CA TYR A 140 -2.39 -7.56 -11.89
C TYR A 140 -3.45 -7.10 -10.90
N ALA A 141 -3.69 -7.85 -9.83
CA ALA A 141 -4.65 -7.47 -8.79
C ALA A 141 -4.15 -6.25 -8.00
N LEU A 142 -2.86 -6.20 -7.66
CA LEU A 142 -2.22 -5.05 -7.03
C LEU A 142 -2.27 -3.83 -7.95
N TRP A 143 -1.98 -4.01 -9.24
CA TRP A 143 -2.06 -2.92 -10.21
C TRP A 143 -3.48 -2.35 -10.30
N ALA A 144 -4.51 -3.21 -10.41
CA ALA A 144 -5.90 -2.78 -10.40
C ALA A 144 -6.30 -2.08 -9.09
N TYR A 145 -5.82 -2.56 -7.94
CA TYR A 145 -6.07 -1.91 -6.66
C TYR A 145 -5.47 -0.50 -6.61
N ARG A 146 -4.21 -0.34 -7.03
CA ARG A 146 -3.47 0.93 -6.97
C ARG A 146 -4.05 2.00 -7.90
N THR A 147 -4.64 1.59 -9.02
CA THR A 147 -5.23 2.51 -10.01
C THR A 147 -6.69 2.81 -9.75
N ALA A 148 -7.40 1.97 -9.00
CA ALA A 148 -8.80 2.19 -8.63
C ALA A 148 -8.98 3.44 -7.76
N TYR A 149 -10.05 4.19 -8.04
CA TYR A 149 -10.44 5.35 -7.25
C TYR A 149 -10.97 4.92 -5.87
N LYS A 150 -10.55 5.62 -4.82
CA LYS A 150 -11.00 5.37 -3.44
C LYS A 150 -11.87 6.54 -3.00
N ASN A 151 -13.17 6.29 -2.87
CA ASN A 151 -14.16 7.32 -2.52
C ASN A 151 -13.78 8.16 -1.31
N PRO A 152 -13.25 7.60 -0.21
CA PRO A 152 -12.94 8.42 0.95
C PRO A 152 -11.72 9.31 0.81
N MET A 153 -10.78 8.95 -0.08
CA MET A 153 -9.61 9.78 -0.35
C MET A 153 -9.87 10.76 -1.49
N GLY A 154 -10.94 10.57 -2.26
CA GLY A 154 -11.21 11.36 -3.45
C GLY A 154 -10.22 11.13 -4.60
N MET A 155 -9.36 10.11 -4.52
CA MET A 155 -8.35 9.78 -5.54
C MET A 155 -7.89 8.33 -5.45
N SER A 156 -7.05 7.89 -6.41
CA SER A 156 -6.43 6.56 -6.39
C SER A 156 -5.10 6.56 -5.61
N PRO A 157 -4.71 5.43 -4.99
CA PRO A 157 -3.41 5.30 -4.32
C PRO A 157 -2.23 5.68 -5.23
N TYR A 158 -2.31 5.34 -6.51
CA TYR A 158 -1.28 5.70 -7.49
C TYR A 158 -1.13 7.22 -7.65
N LYS A 159 -2.25 7.95 -7.74
CA LYS A 159 -2.22 9.40 -7.87
C LYS A 159 -1.64 10.07 -6.61
N MET A 160 -1.94 9.52 -5.44
CA MET A 160 -1.44 10.02 -4.16
C MET A 160 0.08 9.84 -4.01
N VAL A 161 0.63 8.72 -4.47
CA VAL A 161 2.07 8.44 -4.42
C VAL A 161 2.83 9.25 -5.47
N TYR A 162 2.40 9.21 -6.73
CA TYR A 162 3.15 9.74 -7.87
C TYR A 162 2.70 11.12 -8.37
N GLY A 163 1.61 11.68 -7.84
CA GLY A 163 1.05 12.97 -8.26
C GLY A 163 0.39 13.02 -9.62
N LYS A 164 0.27 11.87 -10.28
CA LYS A 164 -0.34 11.76 -11.60
C LYS A 164 -1.29 10.58 -11.66
N ALA A 165 -2.32 10.68 -12.50
CA ALA A 165 -3.13 9.51 -12.82
C ALA A 165 -2.26 8.44 -13.49
N CYS A 166 -2.54 7.16 -13.20
CA CYS A 166 -1.89 6.08 -13.90
C CYS A 166 -2.38 6.07 -15.34
N HIS A 167 -1.45 6.10 -16.29
CA HIS A 167 -1.76 5.96 -17.71
C HIS A 167 -2.12 4.51 -17.99
N LEU A 168 -3.36 4.25 -18.37
CA LEU A 168 -3.82 2.89 -18.68
C LEU A 168 -3.60 2.59 -20.16
N PRO A 169 -3.24 1.35 -20.55
CA PRO A 169 -3.09 0.97 -21.96
C PRO A 169 -4.33 1.28 -22.80
N LEU A 170 -5.52 1.14 -22.20
CA LEU A 170 -6.80 1.46 -22.85
C LEU A 170 -6.89 2.94 -23.26
N GLU A 171 -6.33 3.84 -22.46
CA GLU A 171 -6.33 5.28 -22.77
C GLU A 171 -5.41 5.60 -23.94
N LEU A 172 -4.34 4.82 -24.16
CA LEU A 172 -3.50 4.91 -25.34
C LEU A 172 -4.23 4.41 -26.59
N GLU A 173 -4.93 3.27 -26.47
CA GLU A 173 -5.71 2.66 -27.56
C GLU A 173 -6.84 3.58 -28.03
N HIS A 174 -7.57 4.19 -27.09
CA HIS A 174 -8.66 5.12 -27.39
C HIS A 174 -8.20 6.57 -27.60
N LYS A 175 -6.88 6.83 -27.64
CA LYS A 175 -6.30 8.17 -27.79
C LYS A 175 -6.97 9.18 -26.85
N ALA A 176 -7.01 8.87 -25.56
CA ALA A 176 -7.55 9.78 -24.55
C ALA A 176 -6.84 11.14 -24.63
N TYR A 177 -7.50 12.20 -24.17
CA TYR A 177 -7.02 13.58 -24.30
C TYR A 177 -5.56 13.79 -23.84
N TRP A 178 -5.12 13.09 -22.78
CA TRP A 178 -3.74 13.17 -22.31
C TRP A 178 -2.74 12.48 -23.26
N ALA A 179 -3.15 11.41 -23.95
CA ALA A 179 -2.31 10.63 -24.87
C ALA A 179 -2.10 11.37 -26.21
N ILE A 180 -3.02 12.25 -26.59
CA ILE A 180 -2.91 13.11 -27.78
C ILE A 180 -2.16 14.42 -27.46
N LYS A 181 -2.03 14.78 -26.18
CA LYS A 181 -1.41 16.05 -25.79
C LYS A 181 0.05 16.08 -26.22
N GLU A 182 0.39 17.07 -27.05
CA GLU A 182 1.78 17.28 -27.47
C GLU A 182 2.68 17.58 -26.26
N LEU A 183 3.91 17.08 -26.32
CA LEU A 183 4.94 17.36 -25.33
C LEU A 183 5.21 18.86 -25.36
N ASN A 184 5.03 19.54 -24.21
CA ASN A 184 5.38 20.94 -24.10
C ASN A 184 6.91 21.08 -24.08
N PHE A 185 7.48 21.63 -25.15
CA PHE A 185 8.93 21.85 -25.29
C PHE A 185 9.40 23.20 -24.71
N ASP A 186 8.47 24.05 -24.23
CA ASP A 186 8.83 25.27 -23.52
C ASP A 186 9.25 24.94 -22.07
N PHE A 187 10.55 25.07 -21.80
CA PHE A 187 11.13 24.81 -20.48
C PHE A 187 10.57 25.70 -19.37
N LYS A 188 10.22 26.95 -19.65
CA LYS A 188 9.77 27.91 -18.64
C LYS A 188 8.34 27.59 -18.20
N LEU A 189 7.44 27.42 -19.17
CA LEU A 189 6.05 27.01 -18.91
C LEU A 189 5.99 25.60 -18.29
N ALA A 190 6.84 24.67 -18.73
CA ALA A 190 6.93 23.35 -18.13
C ALA A 190 7.45 23.42 -16.67
N GLY A 191 8.39 24.32 -16.38
CA GLY A 191 8.91 24.54 -15.02
C GLY A 191 7.85 25.07 -14.06
N GLU A 192 7.13 26.13 -14.45
CA GLU A 192 6.05 26.73 -13.65
C GLU A 192 4.94 25.73 -13.37
N LYS A 193 4.53 24.97 -14.40
CA LYS A 193 3.52 23.93 -14.26
C LYS A 193 3.95 22.80 -13.31
N ARG A 194 5.20 22.33 -13.41
CA ARG A 194 5.72 21.30 -12.50
C ARG A 194 5.70 21.77 -11.05
N LEU A 195 6.06 23.02 -10.79
CA LEU A 195 6.04 23.59 -9.45
C LEU A 195 4.61 23.62 -8.89
N PHE A 196 3.66 24.05 -9.70
CA PHE A 196 2.24 24.04 -9.34
C PHE A 196 1.72 22.62 -9.07
N ASP A 197 2.08 21.65 -9.91
CA ASP A 197 1.67 20.25 -9.75
C ASP A 197 2.23 19.64 -8.44
N ILE A 198 3.47 19.99 -8.06
CA ILE A 198 4.09 19.56 -6.78
C ILE A 198 3.38 20.20 -5.59
N SER A 199 3.10 21.51 -5.62
CA SER A 199 2.34 22.18 -4.55
C SER A 199 0.95 21.57 -4.37
N SER A 200 0.26 21.28 -5.49
CA SER A 200 -1.06 20.65 -5.47
C SER A 200 -1.02 19.24 -4.86
N LEU A 201 0.05 18.49 -5.12
CA LEU A 201 0.26 17.17 -4.53
C LEU A 201 0.41 17.24 -3.01
N ASP A 202 1.16 18.21 -2.49
CA ASP A 202 1.33 18.37 -1.05
C ASP A 202 0.00 18.73 -0.36
N GLU A 203 -0.84 19.55 -1.00
CA GLU A 203 -2.20 19.83 -0.52
C GLU A 203 -3.07 18.56 -0.50
N TRP A 204 -3.04 17.76 -1.57
CA TRP A 204 -3.76 16.49 -1.61
C TRP A 204 -3.29 15.53 -0.50
N ARG A 205 -1.99 15.52 -0.22
CA ARG A 205 -1.42 14.71 0.85
C ARG A 205 -1.93 15.11 2.22
N ALA A 206 -2.01 16.42 2.48
CA ALA A 206 -2.61 16.96 3.69
C ALA A 206 -4.11 16.62 3.82
N GLN A 207 -4.86 16.69 2.73
CA GLN A 207 -6.30 16.34 2.74
C GLN A 207 -6.55 14.85 2.98
N ALA A 208 -5.80 13.95 2.33
CA ALA A 208 -6.01 12.52 2.55
C ALA A 208 -5.66 12.13 3.99
N TYR A 209 -4.70 12.83 4.59
CA TYR A 209 -4.37 12.70 6.01
C TYR A 209 -5.55 13.11 6.91
N GLU A 210 -6.21 14.24 6.65
CA GLU A 210 -7.43 14.61 7.38
C GLU A 210 -8.52 13.55 7.19
N ASN A 211 -8.69 13.06 5.96
CA ASN A 211 -9.66 12.01 5.64
C ASN A 211 -9.35 10.70 6.38
N ALA A 212 -8.08 10.34 6.53
CA ALA A 212 -7.65 9.15 7.26
C ALA A 212 -8.00 9.20 8.75
N LYS A 213 -8.08 10.39 9.38
CA LYS A 213 -8.51 10.53 10.78
C LYS A 213 -9.94 10.06 11.01
N PHE A 214 -10.81 10.19 10.00
CA PHE A 214 -12.21 9.75 10.08
C PHE A 214 -12.36 8.23 9.95
N PHE A 215 -11.30 7.51 9.56
CA PHE A 215 -11.28 6.04 9.53
C PHE A 215 -10.78 5.40 10.85
N LYS A 216 -10.85 6.15 11.95
CA LYS A 216 -10.77 5.56 13.30
C LYS A 216 -11.99 4.68 13.55
#